data_AF-A0A9P8Y500-F1
#
_entry.id   AF-A0A9P8Y500-F1
#
_cell.length_a   1.000
_cell.length_b   1.000
_cell.length_c   1.000
_cell.angle_alpha   90.00
_cell.angle_beta   90.00
_cell.angle_gamma   90.00
#
_symmetry.space_group_name_H-M   'P 1'
#
loop_
_entity.id
_entity.type
_entity.pdbx_description
1 polymer ?
#
loop_
_entity_poly.entity_id
_entity_poly.type
_entity_poly.pdbx_seq_one_letter_code
_entity_poly.pdbx_strand_id
1 'polypeptide(L)'
;MPGQILPGLIEPKTPEERAEREYHLKYMRAALDMGQLALETNETPVGCVLVWRDQIIAKGMNATNITRNGTRHAEFMALSALLSRKEKGDIEDMQSGADFDESTWGDVDPKDGHIFPYGQKLHPAPVVDRSIVNECILYVTVEPCVMCASLLRQLGIKKVYFGAVNDKFGGTGGVFRIHMNSKPVPRPTDRPYQNGYGPAPVEKTTKPRPGSSPREDDDGDGGNVEPGFPAEGGYLRDEAVSLLRRFYVQENGRAPQPRKKEGRAARLFAMEAEAQALKSSASEISDSVTAPQTPVESEAAKPSLAAAAVKEESA
;
A
#
# COMPACT_ATOMS: atom_id res chain seq x y z
N MET A 1 -19.64 18.84 15.08
CA MET A 1 -19.82 17.75 14.11
C MET A 1 -19.16 16.51 14.69
N PRO A 2 -19.89 15.44 15.00
CA PRO A 2 -19.27 14.18 15.43
C PRO A 2 -18.30 13.70 14.35
N GLY A 3 -17.11 13.26 14.77
CA GLY A 3 -15.95 13.02 13.93
C GLY A 3 -16.26 12.09 12.76
N GLN A 4 -15.95 12.55 11.55
CA GLN A 4 -15.88 11.68 10.38
C GLN A 4 -14.88 10.55 10.71
N ILE A 5 -15.41 9.34 10.85
CA ILE A 5 -14.62 8.13 10.93
C ILE A 5 -13.85 8.08 9.62
N LEU A 6 -12.53 8.33 9.69
CA LEU A 6 -11.66 8.21 8.53
C LEU A 6 -11.79 6.78 8.01
N PRO A 7 -12.12 6.57 6.72
CA PRO A 7 -12.26 5.24 6.16
C PRO A 7 -10.92 4.51 6.28
N GLY A 8 -10.84 3.52 7.18
CA GLY A 8 -9.60 2.77 7.42
C GLY A 8 -9.19 2.50 8.86
N LEU A 9 -9.80 3.20 9.84
CA LEU A 9 -9.47 3.05 11.27
C LEU A 9 -10.44 2.12 12.01
N ILE A 10 -11.05 1.16 11.31
CA ILE A 10 -11.89 0.16 11.96
C ILE A 10 -10.96 -0.96 12.43
N GLU A 11 -10.82 -1.10 13.75
CA GLU A 11 -10.12 -2.24 14.31
C GLU A 11 -10.85 -3.54 13.92
N PRO A 12 -10.11 -4.57 13.45
CA PRO A 12 -10.71 -5.83 13.06
C PRO A 12 -11.36 -6.51 14.27
N LYS A 13 -12.66 -6.78 14.17
CA LYS A 13 -13.48 -7.33 15.25
C LYS A 13 -13.40 -8.85 15.28
N THR A 14 -13.29 -9.47 14.11
CA THR A 14 -13.23 -10.93 13.96
C THR A 14 -11.81 -11.43 13.69
N PRO A 15 -11.50 -12.71 14.00
CA PRO A 15 -10.22 -13.32 13.63
C PRO A 15 -9.97 -13.32 12.11
N GLU A 16 -11.01 -13.50 11.30
CA GLU A 16 -10.93 -13.48 9.85
C GLU A 16 -10.52 -12.09 9.33
N GLU A 17 -11.14 -11.03 9.85
CA GLU A 17 -10.78 -9.64 9.53
C GLU A 17 -9.33 -9.31 9.95
N ARG A 18 -8.83 -9.90 11.05
CA ARG A 18 -7.42 -9.74 11.45
C ARG A 18 -6.48 -10.41 10.45
N ALA A 19 -6.81 -11.61 10.00
CA ALA A 19 -6.00 -12.34 9.03
C ALA A 19 -5.95 -11.61 7.67
N GLU A 20 -7.10 -11.13 7.19
CA GLU A 20 -7.17 -10.31 5.97
C GLU A 20 -6.36 -9.00 6.12
N ARG A 21 -6.49 -8.33 7.27
CA ARG A 21 -5.72 -7.12 7.54
C ARG A 21 -4.22 -7.40 7.53
N GLU A 22 -3.76 -8.47 8.19
CA GLU A 22 -2.33 -8.83 8.22
C GLU A 22 -1.80 -9.16 6.82
N TYR A 23 -2.61 -9.81 5.98
CA TYR A 23 -2.29 -10.04 4.57
C TYR A 23 -2.02 -8.71 3.83
N HIS A 24 -2.87 -7.70 4.00
CA HIS A 24 -2.65 -6.38 3.39
C HIS A 24 -1.47 -5.62 4.02
N LEU A 25 -1.24 -5.77 5.33
CA LEU A 25 -0.13 -5.12 6.04
C LEU A 25 1.23 -5.56 5.49
N LYS A 26 1.39 -6.82 5.05
CA LYS A 26 2.60 -7.29 4.36
C LYS A 26 2.98 -6.38 3.18
N TYR A 27 2.03 -6.05 2.30
CA TYR A 27 2.30 -5.22 1.12
C TYR A 27 2.42 -3.74 1.47
N MET A 28 1.70 -3.27 2.49
CA MET A 28 1.85 -1.91 3.00
C MET A 28 3.23 -1.67 3.64
N ARG A 29 3.82 -2.67 4.30
CA ARG A 29 5.22 -2.61 4.77
C ARG A 29 6.18 -2.44 3.59
N ALA A 30 6.02 -3.21 2.51
CA ALA A 30 6.83 -3.04 1.30
C ALA A 30 6.65 -1.65 0.64
N ALA A 31 5.46 -1.05 0.70
CA ALA A 31 5.24 0.33 0.26
C ALA A 31 5.95 1.34 1.18
N LEU A 32 5.97 1.11 2.49
CA LEU A 32 6.73 1.93 3.44
C LEU A 32 8.24 1.84 3.21
N ASP A 33 8.77 0.67 2.87
CA ASP A 33 10.19 0.52 2.52
C ASP A 33 10.57 1.41 1.32
N MET A 34 9.71 1.47 0.30
CA MET A 34 9.86 2.42 -0.81
C MET A 34 9.75 3.88 -0.37
N GLY A 35 8.86 4.20 0.59
CA GLY A 35 8.74 5.54 1.17
C GLY A 35 9.98 5.95 1.99
N GLN A 36 10.59 4.99 2.69
CA GLN A 36 11.83 5.17 3.44
C GLN A 36 13.01 5.39 2.49
N LEU A 37 13.10 4.63 1.39
CA LEU A 37 14.09 4.85 0.34
C LEU A 37 13.96 6.25 -0.27
N ALA A 38 12.73 6.75 -0.48
CA ALA A 38 12.50 8.13 -0.91
C ALA A 38 13.00 9.16 0.10
N LEU A 39 12.78 8.94 1.40
CA LEU A 39 13.30 9.83 2.43
C LEU A 39 14.85 9.88 2.42
N GLU A 40 15.50 8.73 2.31
CA GLU A 40 16.96 8.59 2.30
C GLU A 40 17.60 9.24 1.07
N THR A 41 16.91 9.20 -0.07
CA THR A 41 17.32 9.85 -1.32
C THR A 41 16.87 11.30 -1.45
N ASN A 42 16.35 11.89 -0.36
CA ASN A 42 15.91 13.29 -0.29
C ASN A 42 14.78 13.63 -1.28
N GLU A 43 13.83 12.72 -1.39
CA GLU A 43 12.60 12.83 -2.16
C GLU A 43 11.38 12.81 -1.22
N THR A 44 10.22 13.24 -1.72
CA THR A 44 9.01 13.18 -0.89
C THR A 44 8.70 11.71 -0.53
N PRO A 45 8.51 11.34 0.75
CA PRO A 45 8.52 9.95 1.19
C PRO A 45 7.18 9.23 0.93
N VAL A 46 6.85 9.11 -0.35
CA VAL A 46 5.71 8.37 -0.86
C VAL A 46 6.23 7.18 -1.65
N GLY A 47 5.82 5.99 -1.24
CA GLY A 47 6.19 4.72 -1.86
C GLY A 47 4.95 3.89 -2.14
N CYS A 48 5.03 3.03 -3.16
CA CYS A 48 3.97 2.11 -3.53
C CYS A 48 4.51 0.80 -4.10
N VAL A 49 3.66 -0.22 -4.03
CA VAL A 49 3.86 -1.51 -4.68
C VAL A 49 2.60 -1.95 -5.40
N LEU A 50 2.77 -2.56 -6.57
CA LEU A 50 1.68 -3.10 -7.38
C LEU A 50 1.69 -4.62 -7.29
N VAL A 51 0.56 -5.20 -6.86
CA VAL A 51 0.44 -6.62 -6.56
C VAL A 51 -0.52 -7.30 -7.51
N TRP A 52 -0.09 -8.43 -8.07
CA TRP A 52 -0.91 -9.30 -8.91
C TRP A 52 -0.67 -10.75 -8.50
N ARG A 53 -1.75 -11.49 -8.21
CA ARG A 53 -1.69 -12.90 -7.75
C ARG A 53 -0.69 -13.11 -6.60
N ASP A 54 -0.86 -12.32 -5.55
CA ASP A 54 -0.02 -12.33 -4.34
C ASP A 54 1.46 -11.96 -4.54
N GLN A 55 1.87 -11.58 -5.76
CA GLN A 55 3.23 -11.19 -6.11
C GLN A 55 3.33 -9.70 -6.35
N ILE A 56 4.40 -9.07 -5.85
CA ILE A 56 4.73 -7.69 -6.20
C ILE A 56 5.36 -7.69 -7.59
N ILE A 57 4.68 -7.08 -8.55
CA ILE A 57 5.11 -7.06 -9.96
C ILE A 57 5.79 -5.75 -10.35
N ALA A 58 5.60 -4.69 -9.55
CA ALA A 58 6.30 -3.44 -9.70
C ALA A 58 6.36 -2.66 -8.37
N LYS A 59 7.39 -1.85 -8.21
CA LYS A 59 7.58 -0.93 -7.08
C LYS A 59 7.80 0.48 -7.62
N GLY A 60 7.42 1.48 -6.85
CA GLY A 60 7.66 2.88 -7.19
C GLY A 60 7.74 3.76 -5.96
N MET A 61 8.50 4.83 -6.07
CA MET A 61 8.49 5.93 -5.12
C MET A 61 8.51 7.25 -5.89
N ASN A 62 8.23 8.37 -5.22
CA ASN A 62 8.33 9.67 -5.86
C ASN A 62 9.74 9.86 -6.45
N ALA A 63 9.80 10.63 -7.54
CA ALA A 63 11.05 10.97 -8.23
C ALA A 63 11.00 12.39 -8.80
N THR A 64 10.20 13.27 -8.19
CA THR A 64 9.90 14.60 -8.73
C THR A 64 11.14 15.49 -8.80
N ASN A 65 12.04 15.40 -7.81
CA ASN A 65 13.26 16.20 -7.75
C ASN A 65 14.28 15.73 -8.80
N ILE A 66 14.57 14.42 -8.84
CA ILE A 66 15.61 13.88 -9.74
C ILE A 66 15.20 14.03 -11.20
N THR A 67 13.92 13.81 -11.51
CA THR A 67 13.40 13.91 -12.88
C THR A 67 13.05 15.35 -13.28
N ARG A 68 13.00 16.27 -12.32
CA ARG A 68 12.49 17.65 -12.49
C ARG A 68 11.11 17.69 -13.12
N ASN A 69 10.27 16.70 -12.79
CA ASN A 69 8.94 16.55 -13.35
C ASN A 69 7.93 16.29 -12.23
N GLY A 70 7.00 17.23 -12.07
CA GLY A 70 5.96 17.18 -11.03
C GLY A 70 4.97 16.03 -11.19
N THR A 71 4.97 15.29 -12.30
CA THR A 71 4.08 14.12 -12.49
C THR A 71 4.70 12.80 -12.04
N ARG A 72 6.00 12.77 -11.70
CA ARG A 72 6.74 11.54 -11.34
C ARG A 72 6.50 11.14 -9.89
N HIS A 73 5.24 10.83 -9.58
CA HIS A 73 4.79 10.26 -8.32
C HIS A 73 5.00 8.75 -8.26
N ALA A 74 4.98 8.17 -7.05
CA ALA A 74 5.17 6.74 -6.82
C ALA A 74 4.33 5.85 -7.74
N GLU A 75 3.03 6.15 -7.89
CA GLU A 75 2.11 5.37 -8.73
C GLU A 75 2.51 5.43 -10.21
N PHE A 76 2.88 6.61 -10.70
CA PHE A 76 3.39 6.78 -12.07
C PHE A 76 4.68 5.99 -12.26
N MET A 77 5.58 6.01 -11.28
CA MET A 77 6.88 5.34 -11.35
C MET A 77 6.71 3.82 -11.41
N ALA A 78 5.86 3.24 -10.55
CA ALA A 78 5.57 1.80 -10.56
C ALA A 78 4.91 1.35 -11.88
N LEU A 79 3.88 2.06 -12.33
CA LEU A 79 3.16 1.72 -13.56
C LEU A 79 4.02 1.92 -14.81
N SER A 80 4.81 2.99 -14.86
CA SER A 80 5.71 3.25 -16.00
C SER A 80 6.82 2.20 -16.05
N ALA A 81 7.34 1.76 -14.91
CA ALA A 81 8.31 0.66 -14.86
C ALA A 81 7.68 -0.65 -15.37
N LEU A 82 6.51 -1.04 -14.86
CA LEU A 82 5.82 -2.26 -15.29
C LEU A 82 5.60 -2.30 -16.81
N LEU A 83 5.11 -1.20 -17.37
CA LEU A 83 4.70 -1.08 -18.77
C LEU A 83 5.84 -0.68 -19.71
N SER A 84 7.04 -0.45 -19.18
CA SER A 84 8.22 -0.19 -19.99
C SER A 84 8.54 -1.39 -20.91
N ARG A 85 9.07 -1.08 -22.09
CA ARG A 85 9.57 -2.05 -23.08
C ARG A 85 11.07 -1.83 -23.22
N LYS A 86 11.86 -2.90 -23.26
CA LYS A 86 13.25 -2.84 -23.74
C LYS A 86 13.19 -2.89 -25.28
N GLU A 87 13.69 -1.88 -25.98
CA GLU A 87 13.82 -1.96 -27.44
C GLU A 87 15.07 -2.76 -27.83
N LYS A 88 15.05 -3.34 -29.02
CA LYS A 88 16.18 -4.11 -29.56
C LYS A 88 17.28 -3.12 -29.97
N GLY A 89 18.33 -3.00 -29.15
CA GLY A 89 19.44 -2.06 -29.35
C GLY A 89 19.93 -1.36 -28.08
N ASP A 90 19.22 -1.51 -26.96
CA ASP A 90 19.50 -0.72 -25.76
C ASP A 90 20.56 -1.29 -24.80
N ILE A 91 21.04 -2.54 -24.95
CA ILE A 91 22.28 -3.16 -24.37
C ILE A 91 22.33 -4.66 -24.79
N GLU A 92 23.54 -5.24 -24.90
CA GLU A 92 23.82 -6.60 -25.43
C GLU A 92 23.04 -7.74 -24.76
N ASP A 93 22.45 -8.61 -25.59
CA ASP A 93 21.62 -9.76 -25.22
C ASP A 93 22.36 -10.76 -24.31
N MET A 94 21.97 -10.89 -23.05
CA MET A 94 22.35 -12.03 -22.21
C MET A 94 21.37 -13.19 -22.49
N GLN A 95 21.94 -14.32 -22.91
CA GLN A 95 21.28 -15.42 -23.62
C GLN A 95 20.04 -15.99 -22.90
N SER A 96 18.94 -16.06 -23.65
CA SER A 96 17.68 -16.68 -23.25
C SER A 96 17.77 -18.21 -23.28
N GLY A 97 17.75 -18.84 -22.11
CA GLY A 97 17.62 -20.29 -22.03
C GLY A 97 17.72 -20.83 -20.61
N ALA A 98 16.65 -20.74 -19.82
CA ALA A 98 16.35 -21.67 -18.73
C ALA A 98 14.92 -21.45 -18.23
N ASP A 99 14.27 -22.55 -17.86
CA ASP A 99 12.92 -22.63 -17.31
C ASP A 99 12.75 -21.72 -16.07
N PHE A 100 11.64 -20.97 -16.00
CA PHE A 100 11.43 -19.92 -15.00
C PHE A 100 10.94 -20.49 -13.66
N ASP A 101 11.89 -20.69 -12.75
CA ASP A 101 11.70 -21.06 -11.34
C ASP A 101 11.37 -19.82 -10.46
N GLU A 102 10.63 -20.06 -9.37
CA GLU A 102 10.21 -19.11 -8.35
C GLU A 102 11.41 -18.40 -7.66
N SER A 103 12.63 -18.93 -7.83
CA SER A 103 13.89 -18.33 -7.38
C SER A 103 14.37 -17.11 -8.20
N THR A 104 13.74 -16.78 -9.33
CA THR A 104 14.23 -15.74 -10.26
C THR A 104 13.71 -14.32 -9.96
N TRP A 105 12.91 -14.15 -8.91
CA TRP A 105 12.34 -12.87 -8.50
C TRP A 105 13.37 -12.06 -7.68
N GLY A 106 14.38 -11.51 -8.36
CA GLY A 106 15.40 -10.65 -7.77
C GLY A 106 15.20 -9.17 -8.11
N ASP A 107 15.68 -8.28 -7.24
CA ASP A 107 15.85 -6.86 -7.57
C ASP A 107 16.86 -6.76 -8.72
N VAL A 108 16.39 -6.47 -9.94
CA VAL A 108 17.24 -6.35 -11.13
C VAL A 108 18.08 -5.06 -11.04
N ASP A 109 19.39 -5.18 -11.24
CA ASP A 109 20.40 -4.12 -11.13
C ASP A 109 20.01 -2.88 -11.98
N PRO A 110 20.11 -1.64 -11.45
CA PRO A 110 19.88 -0.39 -12.19
C PRO A 110 20.64 -0.24 -13.51
N LYS A 111 21.69 -1.02 -13.77
CA LYS A 111 22.40 -1.05 -15.06
C LYS A 111 21.57 -1.63 -16.20
N ASP A 112 20.55 -2.43 -15.90
CA ASP A 112 19.71 -3.13 -16.88
C ASP A 112 18.51 -2.32 -17.39
N GLY A 113 18.61 -0.99 -17.42
CA GLY A 113 17.73 -0.16 -18.24
C GLY A 113 16.31 0.01 -17.70
N HIS A 114 16.16 0.29 -16.40
CA HIS A 114 14.91 0.89 -15.94
C HIS A 114 14.87 2.36 -16.41
N ILE A 115 13.85 2.71 -17.22
CA ILE A 115 13.66 4.07 -17.77
C ILE A 115 13.57 5.14 -16.66
N PHE A 116 13.24 4.73 -15.42
CA PHE A 116 13.01 5.64 -14.31
C PHE A 116 13.83 5.24 -13.08
N PRO A 117 14.59 6.19 -12.48
CA PRO A 117 15.64 5.90 -11.49
C PRO A 117 15.15 5.17 -10.23
N TYR A 118 13.85 5.24 -9.94
CA TYR A 118 13.24 4.67 -8.72
C TYR A 118 11.93 3.91 -8.99
N GLY A 119 11.68 3.58 -10.26
CA GLY A 119 10.58 2.71 -10.66
C GLY A 119 11.16 1.36 -11.06
N GLN A 120 10.67 0.28 -10.44
CA GLN A 120 11.24 -1.04 -10.64
C GLN A 120 10.18 -2.01 -11.16
N LYS A 121 10.52 -2.72 -12.23
CA LYS A 121 9.71 -3.81 -12.78
C LYS A 121 10.24 -5.13 -12.23
N LEU A 122 9.36 -5.90 -11.59
CA LEU A 122 9.66 -7.24 -11.09
C LEU A 122 8.97 -8.33 -11.92
N HIS A 123 7.98 -7.95 -12.73
CA HIS A 123 7.35 -8.88 -13.66
C HIS A 123 8.39 -9.40 -14.69
N PRO A 124 8.52 -10.73 -14.87
CA PRO A 124 9.60 -11.32 -15.67
C PRO A 124 9.43 -11.09 -17.18
N ALA A 125 8.19 -10.93 -17.66
CA ALA A 125 7.94 -10.75 -19.09
C ALA A 125 8.55 -9.44 -19.61
N PRO A 126 9.25 -9.46 -20.77
CA PRO A 126 9.90 -8.28 -21.34
C PRO A 126 8.88 -7.19 -21.71
N VAL A 127 7.70 -7.59 -22.17
CA VAL A 127 6.56 -6.70 -22.44
C VAL A 127 5.36 -7.21 -21.64
N VAL A 128 4.71 -6.30 -20.93
CA VAL A 128 3.52 -6.61 -20.13
C VAL A 128 2.31 -5.98 -20.79
N ASP A 129 1.24 -6.76 -20.98
CA ASP A 129 -0.02 -6.22 -21.48
C ASP A 129 -0.67 -5.32 -20.44
N ARG A 130 -1.19 -4.17 -20.88
CA ARG A 130 -1.81 -3.17 -19.98
C ARG A 130 -2.99 -3.74 -19.20
N SER A 131 -3.70 -4.74 -19.74
CA SER A 131 -4.88 -5.32 -19.08
C SER A 131 -4.58 -5.97 -17.73
N ILE A 132 -3.31 -6.32 -17.43
CA ILE A 132 -2.91 -6.82 -16.12
C ILE A 132 -3.29 -5.86 -14.99
N VAL A 133 -3.31 -4.55 -15.26
CA VAL A 133 -3.63 -3.52 -14.26
C VAL A 133 -5.06 -3.70 -13.74
N ASN A 134 -5.97 -4.26 -14.54
CA ASN A 134 -7.35 -4.55 -14.16
C ASN A 134 -7.49 -5.63 -13.09
N GLU A 135 -6.42 -6.38 -12.84
CA GLU A 135 -6.34 -7.42 -11.82
C GLU A 135 -5.42 -7.02 -10.65
N CYS A 136 -4.71 -5.90 -10.78
CA CYS A 136 -3.72 -5.46 -9.81
C CYS A 136 -4.34 -4.70 -8.64
N ILE A 137 -3.78 -4.91 -7.45
CA ILE A 137 -4.05 -4.12 -6.26
C ILE A 137 -2.84 -3.21 -6.01
N LEU A 138 -3.08 -1.92 -5.83
CA LEU A 138 -2.05 -0.96 -5.46
C LEU A 138 -2.04 -0.79 -3.94
N TYR A 139 -0.85 -0.82 -3.34
CA TYR A 139 -0.62 -0.43 -1.94
C TYR A 139 0.30 0.79 -1.94
N VAL A 140 -0.11 1.89 -1.30
CA VAL A 140 0.62 3.17 -1.32
C VAL A 140 0.64 3.82 0.05
N THR A 141 1.76 4.40 0.46
CA THR A 141 1.90 4.96 1.83
C THR A 141 0.96 6.14 2.09
N VAL A 142 0.66 6.94 1.07
CA VAL A 142 -0.19 8.13 1.14
C VAL A 142 -1.31 8.04 0.11
N GLU A 143 -2.49 8.52 0.45
CA GLU A 143 -3.65 8.57 -0.43
C GLU A 143 -3.28 9.16 -1.82
N PRO A 144 -3.64 8.47 -2.93
CA PRO A 144 -3.37 8.96 -4.28
C PRO A 144 -3.91 10.36 -4.50
N CYS A 145 -3.10 11.24 -5.09
CA CYS A 145 -3.59 12.57 -5.44
C CYS A 145 -4.60 12.52 -6.60
N VAL A 146 -5.31 13.63 -6.88
CA VAL A 146 -6.26 13.75 -8.00
C VAL A 146 -5.70 13.20 -9.33
N MET A 147 -4.45 13.54 -9.65
CA MET A 147 -3.76 13.08 -10.86
C MET A 147 -3.54 11.56 -10.86
N CYS A 148 -3.02 11.01 -9.75
CA CYS A 148 -2.78 9.57 -9.63
C CYS A 148 -4.08 8.76 -9.60
N ALA A 149 -5.10 9.24 -8.88
CA ALA A 149 -6.43 8.63 -8.86
C ALA A 149 -7.06 8.59 -10.26
N SER A 150 -6.93 9.67 -11.04
CA SER A 150 -7.40 9.71 -12.43
C SER A 150 -6.63 8.73 -13.34
N LEU A 151 -5.30 8.65 -13.21
CA LEU A 151 -4.49 7.66 -13.92
C LEU A 151 -4.98 6.24 -13.62
N LEU A 152 -5.11 5.90 -12.34
CA LEU A 152 -5.50 4.57 -11.89
C LEU A 152 -6.88 4.16 -12.41
N ARG A 153 -7.84 5.11 -12.43
CA ARG A 153 -9.16 4.92 -13.01
C ARG A 153 -9.09 4.63 -14.51
N GLN A 154 -8.35 5.45 -15.26
CA GLN A 154 -8.18 5.26 -16.72
C GLN A 154 -7.48 3.94 -17.08
N LEU A 155 -6.58 3.47 -16.21
CA LEU A 155 -5.93 2.16 -16.36
C LEU A 155 -6.81 0.99 -15.90
N GLY A 156 -7.91 1.25 -15.19
CA GLY A 156 -8.86 0.24 -14.72
C GLY A 156 -8.41 -0.54 -13.48
N ILE A 157 -7.61 0.05 -12.58
CA ILE A 157 -7.07 -0.64 -11.39
C ILE A 157 -8.16 -1.38 -10.61
N LYS A 158 -7.85 -2.58 -10.07
CA LYS A 158 -8.82 -3.39 -9.34
C LYS A 158 -9.20 -2.79 -7.99
N LYS A 159 -8.21 -2.40 -7.18
CA LYS A 159 -8.39 -1.84 -5.83
C LYS A 159 -7.13 -1.08 -5.39
N VAL A 160 -7.31 -0.11 -4.49
CA VAL A 160 -6.22 0.62 -3.85
C VAL A 160 -6.34 0.52 -2.33
N TYR A 161 -5.22 0.25 -1.66
CA TYR A 161 -5.05 0.42 -0.22
C TYR A 161 -4.03 1.52 0.04
N PHE A 162 -4.29 2.36 1.03
CA PHE A 162 -3.37 3.42 1.41
C PHE A 162 -3.24 3.61 2.92
N GLY A 163 -2.15 4.26 3.33
CA GLY A 163 -1.87 4.55 4.73
C GLY A 163 -2.44 5.88 5.20
N ALA A 164 -1.68 6.95 4.98
CA ALA A 164 -2.05 8.30 5.39
C ALA A 164 -3.03 8.96 4.41
N VAL A 165 -4.01 9.70 4.92
CA VAL A 165 -4.92 10.55 4.12
C VAL A 165 -4.15 11.75 3.56
N ASN A 166 -4.49 12.20 2.36
CA ASN A 166 -3.90 13.34 1.70
C ASN A 166 -4.86 14.54 1.72
N ASP A 167 -4.77 15.32 2.79
CA ASP A 167 -5.69 16.45 3.04
C ASP A 167 -5.56 17.61 2.05
N LYS A 168 -4.50 17.65 1.24
CA LYS A 168 -4.24 18.76 0.30
C LYS A 168 -4.64 18.43 -1.13
N PHE A 169 -4.41 17.20 -1.57
CA PHE A 169 -4.55 16.81 -2.96
C PHE A 169 -5.22 15.44 -3.14
N GLY A 170 -5.75 14.83 -2.08
CA GLY A 170 -6.33 13.48 -2.10
C GLY A 170 -7.45 13.32 -3.12
N GLY A 171 -7.30 12.34 -4.00
CA GLY A 171 -8.24 12.03 -5.07
C GLY A 171 -9.17 10.86 -4.76
N THR A 172 -9.06 10.24 -3.59
CA THR A 172 -9.85 9.06 -3.20
C THR A 172 -10.66 9.28 -1.93
N GLY A 173 -11.04 10.53 -1.64
CA GLY A 173 -11.89 10.90 -0.51
C GLY A 173 -11.34 12.05 0.35
N GLY A 174 -10.02 12.31 0.32
CA GLY A 174 -9.41 13.39 1.10
C GLY A 174 -9.83 14.78 0.65
N VAL A 175 -9.81 15.04 -0.66
CA VAL A 175 -10.30 16.29 -1.27
C VAL A 175 -11.38 16.02 -2.30
N PHE A 176 -11.09 15.11 -3.23
CA PHE A 176 -12.01 14.68 -4.29
C PHE A 176 -12.26 13.18 -4.23
N ARG A 177 -13.37 12.72 -4.80
CA ARG A 177 -13.74 11.31 -4.94
C ARG A 177 -13.66 10.86 -6.40
N ILE A 178 -12.48 11.00 -7.00
CA ILE A 178 -12.22 10.61 -8.40
C ILE A 178 -12.40 9.11 -8.63
N HIS A 179 -12.10 8.30 -7.61
CA HIS A 179 -12.28 6.85 -7.63
C HIS A 179 -13.75 6.39 -7.66
N MET A 180 -14.71 7.24 -7.28
CA MET A 180 -16.16 6.94 -7.27
C MET A 180 -16.82 7.41 -8.56
N ASN A 181 -17.92 6.77 -8.99
CA ASN A 181 -18.64 7.27 -10.17
C ASN A 181 -19.51 8.46 -9.75
N SER A 182 -19.61 9.47 -10.62
CA SER A 182 -20.64 10.47 -10.46
C SER A 182 -21.99 9.92 -10.90
N LYS A 183 -23.08 10.47 -10.34
CA LYS A 183 -24.39 10.34 -10.96
C LYS A 183 -24.32 10.81 -12.43
N PRO A 184 -25.03 10.17 -13.36
CA PRO A 184 -25.09 10.62 -14.74
C PRO A 184 -25.54 12.09 -14.81
N VAL A 185 -24.74 12.94 -15.45
CA VAL A 185 -25.10 14.35 -15.65
C VAL A 185 -26.01 14.44 -16.89
N PRO A 186 -27.26 14.95 -16.76
CA PRO A 186 -28.12 15.17 -17.91
C PRO A 186 -27.46 16.15 -18.89
N ARG A 187 -27.63 15.91 -20.19
CA ARG A 187 -27.15 16.86 -21.20
C ARG A 187 -27.84 18.22 -21.00
N PRO A 188 -27.10 19.33 -20.84
CA PRO A 188 -27.71 20.65 -20.69
C PRO A 188 -28.55 20.98 -21.93
N THR A 189 -29.83 21.30 -21.75
CA THR A 189 -30.74 21.70 -22.83
C THR A 189 -30.33 23.04 -23.46
N ASP A 190 -29.78 23.93 -22.64
CA ASP A 190 -29.55 25.33 -23.02
C ASP A 190 -28.13 25.59 -23.53
N ARG A 191 -27.25 24.59 -23.41
CA ARG A 191 -25.83 24.65 -23.79
C ARG A 191 -25.39 23.31 -24.39
N PRO A 192 -25.67 23.06 -25.68
CA PRO A 192 -25.18 21.85 -26.33
C PRO A 192 -23.66 21.83 -26.28
N TYR A 193 -23.10 20.69 -25.85
CA TYR A 193 -21.67 20.45 -25.81
C TYR A 193 -21.04 20.71 -27.19
N GLN A 194 -20.09 21.65 -27.28
CA GLN A 194 -19.38 21.92 -28.53
C GLN A 194 -18.45 20.73 -28.86
N ASN A 195 -18.41 20.34 -30.14
CA ASN A 195 -17.44 19.39 -30.70
C ASN A 195 -17.46 17.97 -30.10
N GLY A 196 -18.60 17.50 -29.59
CA GLY A 196 -18.73 16.12 -29.08
C GLY A 196 -18.06 15.88 -27.71
N TYR A 197 -17.55 16.92 -27.06
CA TYR A 197 -17.04 16.85 -25.69
C TYR A 197 -18.19 16.91 -24.68
N GLY A 198 -18.65 15.75 -24.20
CA GLY A 198 -19.64 15.64 -23.14
C GLY A 198 -19.69 14.20 -22.60
N PRO A 199 -20.29 13.98 -21.42
CA PRO A 199 -20.43 12.64 -20.86
C PRO A 199 -21.13 11.72 -21.86
N ALA A 200 -20.56 10.53 -22.08
CA ALA A 200 -21.12 9.55 -22.99
C ALA A 200 -22.52 9.12 -22.53
N PRO A 201 -23.44 8.79 -23.46
CA PRO A 201 -24.75 8.24 -23.09
C PRO A 201 -24.57 7.00 -22.19
N VAL A 202 -25.33 6.95 -21.09
CA VAL A 202 -25.30 5.88 -20.05
C VAL A 202 -25.42 4.47 -20.64
N GLU A 203 -26.06 4.34 -21.81
CA GLU A 203 -26.27 3.09 -22.54
C GLU A 203 -24.99 2.51 -23.17
N LYS A 204 -23.95 3.33 -23.41
CA LYS A 204 -22.67 2.86 -23.98
C LYS A 204 -21.65 2.44 -22.93
N THR A 205 -21.87 2.78 -21.66
CA THR A 205 -20.91 2.57 -20.56
C THR A 205 -21.22 1.36 -19.69
N THR A 206 -22.28 0.60 -19.97
CA THR A 206 -22.77 -0.43 -19.04
C THR A 206 -22.89 -1.81 -19.68
N LYS A 207 -21.79 -2.57 -19.64
CA LYS A 207 -21.89 -3.94 -19.13
C LYS A 207 -21.20 -3.96 -17.77
N PRO A 208 -21.92 -3.74 -16.66
CA PRO A 208 -21.33 -3.93 -15.33
C PRO A 208 -20.80 -5.37 -15.24
N ARG A 209 -19.63 -5.54 -14.61
CA ARG A 209 -19.17 -6.88 -14.22
C ARG A 209 -20.25 -7.51 -13.34
N PRO A 210 -20.55 -8.81 -13.50
CA PRO A 210 -21.50 -9.48 -12.61
C PRO A 210 -21.01 -9.33 -11.17
N GLY A 211 -21.79 -8.63 -10.33
CA GLY A 211 -21.47 -8.35 -8.92
C GLY A 211 -21.21 -6.89 -8.55
N SER A 212 -21.08 -5.95 -9.50
CA SER A 212 -20.95 -4.51 -9.19
C SER A 212 -22.29 -3.78 -9.35
N SER A 213 -23.13 -3.78 -8.30
CA SER A 213 -24.28 -2.88 -8.25
C SER A 213 -23.79 -1.44 -8.02
N PRO A 214 -24.24 -0.44 -8.81
CA PRO A 214 -24.06 0.97 -8.45
C PRO A 214 -24.69 1.19 -7.07
N ARG A 215 -23.93 1.72 -6.11
CA ARG A 215 -24.49 2.09 -4.81
C ARG A 215 -25.33 3.35 -5.00
N GLU A 216 -26.51 3.40 -4.37
CA GLU A 216 -27.49 4.49 -4.55
C GLU A 216 -26.98 5.87 -4.08
N ASP A 217 -25.84 5.91 -3.36
CA ASP A 217 -25.21 7.10 -2.79
C ASP A 217 -23.91 7.55 -3.52
N ASP A 218 -23.70 7.17 -4.78
CA ASP A 218 -22.46 7.50 -5.53
C ASP A 218 -22.45 8.97 -6.03
N ASP A 219 -22.28 9.91 -5.10
CA ASP A 219 -21.95 11.34 -5.37
C ASP A 219 -20.42 11.49 -5.55
N GLY A 220 -19.85 10.74 -6.48
CA GLY A 220 -18.43 10.83 -6.84
C GLY A 220 -18.10 12.02 -7.74
N ASP A 221 -16.86 12.50 -7.68
CA ASP A 221 -16.34 13.52 -8.62
C ASP A 221 -15.84 12.90 -9.94
N GLY A 222 -15.90 11.58 -10.05
CA GLY A 222 -15.49 10.85 -11.24
C GLY A 222 -16.52 10.94 -12.36
N GLY A 223 -16.52 12.07 -13.08
CA GLY A 223 -17.38 12.33 -14.25
C GLY A 223 -16.99 11.59 -15.54
N ASN A 224 -16.12 10.59 -15.46
CA ASN A 224 -15.56 9.92 -16.64
C ASN A 224 -16.38 8.69 -17.09
N VAL A 225 -16.11 8.27 -18.33
CA VAL A 225 -16.67 7.08 -19.00
C VAL A 225 -16.22 5.77 -18.34
N GLU A 226 -15.01 5.74 -17.75
CA GLU A 226 -14.45 4.53 -17.14
C GLU A 226 -15.09 4.23 -15.77
N PRO A 227 -15.22 2.96 -15.37
CA PRO A 227 -15.71 2.61 -14.04
C PRO A 227 -14.73 3.08 -12.95
N GLY A 228 -15.29 3.54 -11.82
CA GLY A 228 -14.55 3.78 -10.59
C GLY A 228 -13.91 2.52 -10.00
N PHE A 229 -13.11 2.70 -8.95
CA PHE A 229 -12.41 1.62 -8.25
C PHE A 229 -12.53 1.78 -6.72
N PRO A 230 -12.57 0.68 -5.95
CA PRO A 230 -12.56 0.76 -4.50
C PRO A 230 -11.20 1.23 -3.96
N ALA A 231 -11.25 2.13 -2.97
CA ALA A 231 -10.07 2.61 -2.25
C ALA A 231 -10.31 2.52 -0.73
N GLU A 232 -9.30 2.10 0.02
CA GLU A 232 -9.39 1.91 1.48
C GLU A 232 -8.14 2.46 2.18
N GLY A 233 -8.31 3.31 3.18
CA GLY A 233 -7.22 3.99 3.88
C GLY A 233 -6.84 3.34 5.21
N GLY A 234 -5.94 3.98 5.96
CA GLY A 234 -5.70 3.70 7.38
C GLY A 234 -4.71 2.57 7.69
N TYR A 235 -4.08 1.97 6.68
CA TYR A 235 -3.09 0.90 6.90
C TYR A 235 -1.70 1.47 7.20
N LEU A 236 -1.16 1.22 8.39
CA LEU A 236 0.13 1.79 8.83
C LEU A 236 0.16 3.32 8.68
N ARG A 237 -0.98 3.95 9.01
CA ARG A 237 -1.19 5.40 8.87
C ARG A 237 -0.14 6.19 9.65
N ASP A 238 0.13 5.80 10.89
CA ASP A 238 1.00 6.57 11.77
C ASP A 238 2.46 6.48 11.33
N GLU A 239 2.89 5.33 10.80
CA GLU A 239 4.18 5.16 10.14
C GLU A 239 4.30 6.05 8.89
N ALA A 240 3.29 6.03 8.02
CA ALA A 240 3.28 6.87 6.81
C ALA A 240 3.29 8.37 7.14
N VAL A 241 2.51 8.80 8.14
CA VAL A 241 2.52 10.19 8.63
C VAL A 241 3.89 10.54 9.24
N SER A 242 4.50 9.62 9.98
CA SER A 242 5.82 9.84 10.58
C SER A 242 6.90 10.04 9.51
N LEU A 243 6.89 9.24 8.43
CA LEU A 243 7.77 9.45 7.27
C LEU A 243 7.62 10.85 6.68
N LEU A 244 6.39 11.29 6.39
CA LEU A 244 6.12 12.63 5.86
C LEU A 244 6.63 13.73 6.80
N ARG A 245 6.44 13.56 8.11
CA ARG A 245 6.92 14.54 9.10
C ARG A 245 8.43 14.62 9.14
N ARG A 246 9.16 13.49 9.07
CA ARG A 246 10.62 13.46 8.98
C ARG A 246 11.11 14.30 7.80
N PHE A 247 10.51 14.14 6.63
CA PHE A 247 10.83 14.96 5.45
C PHE A 247 10.61 16.46 5.67
N TYR A 248 9.52 16.86 6.31
CA TYR A 248 9.27 18.29 6.58
C TYR A 248 10.13 18.88 7.70
N VAL A 249 10.68 18.04 8.58
CA VAL A 249 11.60 18.44 9.65
C VAL A 249 13.04 18.56 9.14
N GLN A 250 13.43 17.78 8.12
CA GLN A 250 14.73 17.93 7.47
C GLN A 250 15.00 19.40 7.12
N GLU A 251 16.18 19.87 7.53
CA GLU A 251 16.61 21.24 7.30
C GLU A 251 16.98 21.41 5.83
N ASN A 252 16.38 22.40 5.18
CA ASN A 252 16.76 22.73 3.82
C ASN A 252 18.08 23.53 3.85
N GLY A 253 19.22 22.82 3.80
CA GLY A 253 20.55 23.43 3.77
C GLY A 253 20.81 24.34 2.57
N ARG A 254 19.92 24.35 1.56
CA ARG A 254 19.98 25.25 0.39
C ARG A 254 19.25 26.57 0.60
N ALA A 255 18.55 26.76 1.72
CA ALA A 255 17.84 28.01 1.99
C ALA A 255 18.83 29.15 2.26
N PRO A 256 18.68 30.33 1.61
CA PRO A 256 19.55 31.49 1.85
C PRO A 256 19.60 31.94 3.32
N GLN A 257 18.50 31.70 4.05
CA GLN A 257 18.42 31.81 5.50
C GLN A 257 17.75 30.55 6.04
N PRO A 258 18.52 29.57 6.55
CA PRO A 258 17.95 28.38 7.14
C PRO A 258 17.15 28.76 8.40
N ARG A 259 15.84 28.52 8.36
CA ARG A 259 15.00 28.63 9.55
C ARG A 259 15.14 27.38 10.38
N LYS A 260 15.65 27.51 11.61
CA LYS A 260 15.67 26.45 12.62
C LYS A 260 14.27 25.87 12.80
N LYS A 261 14.11 24.57 12.59
CA LYS A 261 12.82 23.85 12.76
C LYS A 261 12.74 23.08 14.08
N GLU A 262 13.54 23.46 15.08
CA GLU A 262 13.73 22.78 16.37
C GLU A 262 12.40 22.39 17.05
N GLY A 263 11.40 23.28 17.09
CA GLY A 263 10.09 22.99 17.69
C GLY A 263 9.26 21.92 16.95
N ARG A 264 9.43 21.78 15.63
CA ARG A 264 8.77 20.72 14.84
C ARG A 264 9.49 19.39 14.98
N ALA A 265 10.82 19.42 15.08
CA ALA A 265 11.63 18.25 15.38
C ALA A 265 11.30 17.69 16.78
N ALA A 266 11.24 18.54 17.80
CA ALA A 266 10.90 18.13 19.17
C ALA A 266 9.52 17.47 19.26
N ARG A 267 8.50 17.99 18.55
CA ARG A 267 7.17 17.36 18.47
C ARG A 267 7.19 16.01 17.77
N LEU A 268 8.02 15.85 16.75
CA LEU A 268 8.19 14.56 16.06
C LEU A 268 8.84 13.54 16.99
N PHE A 269 9.95 13.90 17.64
CA PHE A 269 10.63 13.03 18.60
C PHE A 269 9.73 12.61 19.76
N ALA A 270 8.94 13.52 20.33
CA ALA A 270 8.01 13.20 21.41
C ALA A 270 6.95 12.18 20.96
N MET A 271 6.38 12.34 19.76
CA MET A 271 5.38 11.41 19.23
C MET A 271 5.99 10.05 18.86
N GLU A 272 7.21 10.01 18.32
CA GLU A 272 7.90 8.75 18.03
C GLU A 272 8.25 7.98 19.30
N ALA A 273 8.68 8.68 20.35
CA ALA A 273 8.93 8.08 21.66
C ALA A 273 7.65 7.50 22.29
N GLU A 274 6.51 8.20 22.18
CA GLU A 274 5.21 7.73 22.64
C GLU A 274 4.74 6.49 21.85
N ALA A 275 4.85 6.52 20.52
CA ALA A 275 4.50 5.39 19.66
C ALA A 275 5.39 4.16 19.95
N GLN A 276 6.67 4.38 20.25
CA GLN A 276 7.59 3.31 20.61
C GLN A 276 7.29 2.72 21.99
N ALA A 277 6.92 3.56 22.97
CA ALA A 277 6.46 3.13 24.29
C ALA A 277 5.14 2.33 24.24
N LEU A 278 4.19 2.74 23.38
CA LEU A 278 2.95 1.99 23.14
C LEU A 278 3.24 0.62 22.52
N LYS A 279 4.15 0.54 21.53
CA LYS A 279 4.56 -0.73 20.91
C LYS A 279 5.28 -1.66 21.87
N SER A 280 6.15 -1.13 22.75
CA SER A 280 6.79 -1.96 23.79
C SER A 280 5.78 -2.47 24.81
N SER A 281 4.83 -1.63 25.25
CA SER A 281 3.78 -2.06 26.19
C SER A 281 2.83 -3.12 25.60
N ALA A 282 2.53 -3.07 24.30
CA ALA A 282 1.73 -4.08 23.62
C ALA A 282 2.45 -5.42 23.48
N SER A 283 3.79 -5.41 23.32
CA SER A 283 4.62 -6.61 23.28
C SER A 283 4.78 -7.26 24.66
N GLU A 284 4.83 -6.47 25.74
CA GLU A 284 4.89 -7.00 27.11
C GLU A 284 3.57 -7.66 27.55
N ILE A 285 2.43 -7.18 27.03
CA ILE A 285 1.11 -7.78 27.31
C ILE A 285 0.97 -9.14 26.60
N SER A 286 1.53 -9.33 25.39
CA SER A 286 1.48 -10.61 24.69
C SER A 286 2.32 -11.73 25.33
N ASP A 287 3.36 -11.38 26.09
CA ASP A 287 4.18 -12.37 26.81
C ASP A 287 3.61 -12.79 28.18
N SER A 288 2.50 -12.17 28.61
CA SER A 288 1.87 -12.45 29.92
C SER A 288 0.72 -13.45 29.91
N VAL A 289 0.32 -13.99 28.74
CA VAL A 289 -0.70 -15.05 28.65
C VAL A 289 -0.03 -16.42 28.62
N THR A 290 0.50 -16.83 29.77
CA THR A 290 0.90 -18.23 29.99
C THR A 290 -0.34 -19.09 30.24
N ALA A 291 -0.36 -20.28 29.64
CA ALA A 291 -1.45 -21.25 29.56
C ALA A 291 -2.22 -21.53 30.87
N PRO A 292 -3.53 -21.87 30.81
CA PRO A 292 -4.31 -22.25 31.99
C PRO A 292 -3.82 -23.59 32.56
N GLN A 293 -3.44 -23.58 33.84
CA GLN A 293 -3.12 -24.80 34.59
C GLN A 293 -4.41 -25.59 34.82
N THR A 294 -4.46 -26.82 34.33
CA THR A 294 -5.53 -27.78 34.65
C THR A 294 -5.29 -28.38 36.05
N PRO A 295 -6.34 -28.55 36.87
CA PRO A 295 -6.22 -29.18 38.19
C PRO A 295 -6.25 -30.70 38.04
N VAL A 296 -5.29 -31.40 38.64
CA VAL A 296 -5.30 -32.87 38.77
C VAL A 296 -5.88 -33.21 40.14
N GLU A 297 -7.07 -33.81 40.14
CA GLU A 297 -7.71 -34.40 41.31
C GLU A 297 -6.96 -35.65 41.77
N SER A 298 -6.71 -35.74 43.07
CA SER A 298 -6.16 -36.91 43.75
C SER A 298 -7.26 -37.62 44.54
N GLU A 299 -7.58 -38.86 44.20
CA GLU A 299 -8.31 -39.76 45.10
C GLU A 299 -7.49 -41.02 45.39
N ALA A 300 -7.53 -41.38 46.68
CA ALA A 300 -6.68 -42.35 47.35
C ALA A 300 -7.39 -43.70 47.53
N ALA A 301 -6.61 -44.79 47.60
CA ALA A 301 -6.71 -45.78 48.68
C ALA A 301 -5.61 -46.87 48.57
N LYS A 302 -4.97 -47.15 49.71
CA LYS A 302 -4.03 -48.24 50.07
C LYS A 302 -4.76 -49.62 50.19
N PRO A 303 -4.19 -50.74 50.72
CA PRO A 303 -2.80 -51.08 51.10
C PRO A 303 -2.27 -52.51 50.72
N SER A 304 -0.96 -52.70 50.97
CA SER A 304 -0.21 -53.86 51.55
C SER A 304 -0.11 -55.24 50.88
N LEU A 305 1.14 -55.71 50.72
CA LEU A 305 1.78 -56.92 51.35
C LEU A 305 3.19 -57.05 50.71
N ALA A 306 4.30 -56.78 51.41
CA ALA A 306 5.07 -57.62 52.34
C ALA A 306 6.05 -58.63 51.70
N ALA A 307 7.32 -58.52 52.13
CA ALA A 307 8.41 -59.52 52.18
C ALA A 307 9.06 -59.97 50.85
N ALA A 308 10.36 -60.28 50.75
CA ALA A 308 11.54 -60.11 51.60
C ALA A 308 12.78 -60.56 50.78
N ALA A 309 13.94 -59.94 51.07
CA ALA A 309 15.31 -60.51 51.03
C ALA A 309 15.88 -60.89 49.62
N VAL A 310 17.17 -60.90 49.30
CA VAL A 310 18.46 -61.07 50.01
C VAL A 310 19.58 -60.41 49.17
N LYS A 311 20.63 -59.93 49.87
CA LYS A 311 22.10 -59.77 49.59
C LYS A 311 22.64 -60.20 48.21
N GLU A 312 23.71 -59.61 47.65
CA GLU A 312 25.13 -59.59 48.11
C GLU A 312 25.91 -58.66 47.12
N GLU A 313 26.76 -57.71 47.55
CA GLU A 313 28.26 -57.75 47.50
C GLU A 313 28.83 -58.48 46.27
N SER A 314 29.80 -58.02 45.49
CA SER A 314 30.97 -57.12 45.57
C SER A 314 31.46 -56.97 44.10
N ALA A 315 32.29 -56.03 43.65
CA ALA A 315 33.50 -55.41 44.18
C ALA A 315 33.78 -54.07 43.48
#